data_AF-A0A7R9A387-F1
#
_entry.id   AF-A0A7R9A387-F1
#
_cell.length_a   1.000
_cell.length_b   1.000
_cell.length_c   1.000
_cell.angle_alpha   90.00
_cell.angle_beta   90.00
_cell.angle_gamma   90.00
#
_symmetry.space_group_name_H-M   'P 1'
#
loop_
_entity.id
_entity.type
_entity.pdbx_description
1 polymer ?
#
loop_
_entity_poly.entity_id
_entity_poly.type
_entity_poly.pdbx_seq_one_letter_code
_entity_poly.pdbx_strand_id
1 'polypeptide(L)'
;MQAWRGKRYACKTAEGADDFEMDRLNPKMTAVSGGIGRHEKVTANREKVQETKSKKASHINSASDEEESKKTKENKAAQTWQKDKEMRKGNNEREEELKHEQERQNQRLKEHLFNVIMQTKEKSLNIDNFLKTLKYPEYSTPRELRKIIEDDDRFLFSGSSVSLYVKLSICKDHLKPEGCHKEHCQSLHICGKYVFGLCGAAECEEGHNLKTDHNNRVLSQYRLENIERHDLKTFIEQDTVVPDICEEYNIKCNCKEDCLKMHICAEYIMGTCDECTLNHNINDLALLKLLKQANIKLNQSIKELKIHLKKKCAASLVQVLKKKRQFETEKEMHHAQSVKYQQSTNFTATKLATKHREAYRLTYVVNEMTQRNL
;
A
#
# COMPACT_ATOMS: atom_id res chain seq x y z
N MET A 1 -9.25 9.62 -51.64
CA MET A 1 -8.94 10.08 -50.27
C MET A 1 -10.03 9.55 -49.34
N GLN A 2 -9.78 8.42 -48.67
CA GLN A 2 -10.77 7.78 -47.81
C GLN A 2 -10.67 8.35 -46.39
N ALA A 3 -11.83 8.78 -45.87
CA ALA A 3 -12.03 9.36 -44.55
C ALA A 3 -11.92 8.30 -43.45
N TRP A 4 -11.11 8.57 -42.42
CA TRP A 4 -11.14 7.84 -41.16
C TRP A 4 -11.96 8.64 -40.14
N ARG A 5 -13.17 8.18 -39.86
CA ARG A 5 -14.01 8.69 -38.77
C ARG A 5 -13.49 8.13 -37.44
N GLY A 6 -12.83 8.98 -36.65
CA GLY A 6 -12.46 8.67 -35.27
C GLY A 6 -13.69 8.60 -34.36
N LYS A 7 -13.88 7.49 -33.66
CA LYS A 7 -14.97 7.26 -32.71
C LYS A 7 -14.88 8.24 -31.54
N ARG A 8 -15.99 8.94 -31.27
CA ARG A 8 -16.23 9.69 -30.03
C ARG A 8 -16.33 8.69 -28.87
N TYR A 9 -15.47 8.81 -27.86
CA TYR A 9 -15.71 8.17 -26.56
C TYR A 9 -16.66 9.07 -25.76
N ALA A 10 -17.94 8.70 -25.75
CA ALA A 10 -18.96 9.32 -24.93
C ALA A 10 -18.91 8.71 -23.51
N CYS A 11 -18.92 9.57 -22.50
CA CYS A 11 -19.11 9.20 -21.10
C CYS A 11 -20.54 8.65 -20.92
N LYS A 12 -20.69 7.35 -20.66
CA LYS A 12 -21.97 6.73 -20.35
C LYS A 12 -22.22 6.79 -18.84
N THR A 13 -23.41 7.25 -18.46
CA THR A 13 -24.00 7.10 -17.13
C THR A 13 -24.51 5.67 -16.97
N ALA A 14 -24.26 5.01 -15.84
CA ALA A 14 -24.77 3.68 -15.52
C ALA A 14 -25.92 3.78 -14.50
N GLU A 15 -27.04 3.14 -14.84
CA GLU A 15 -28.14 2.78 -13.95
C GLU A 15 -28.10 1.26 -13.73
N GLY A 16 -28.35 0.80 -12.49
CA GLY A 16 -29.14 -0.41 -12.19
C GLY A 16 -28.45 -1.74 -11.87
N ALA A 17 -28.89 -2.31 -10.73
CA ALA A 17 -28.95 -3.72 -10.28
C ALA A 17 -27.68 -4.40 -9.70
N ASP A 18 -27.71 -5.29 -8.71
CA ASP A 18 -28.64 -5.69 -7.63
C ASP A 18 -27.87 -6.73 -6.75
N ASP A 19 -28.31 -6.91 -5.49
CA ASP A 19 -28.28 -8.10 -4.63
C ASP A 19 -26.98 -8.89 -4.32
N PHE A 20 -26.60 -8.91 -3.03
CA PHE A 20 -26.38 -10.17 -2.31
C PHE A 20 -26.60 -10.02 -0.79
N GLU A 21 -27.61 -10.75 -0.32
CA GLU A 21 -28.05 -10.97 1.05
C GLU A 21 -27.17 -12.02 1.75
N MET A 22 -26.95 -11.92 3.07
CA MET A 22 -26.70 -13.09 3.92
C MET A 22 -27.01 -12.77 5.38
N ASP A 23 -27.75 -13.71 5.96
CA ASP A 23 -28.64 -13.55 7.08
C ASP A 23 -28.01 -14.00 8.40
N ARG A 24 -28.71 -13.65 9.47
CA ARG A 24 -28.47 -13.98 10.88
C ARG A 24 -28.35 -15.49 11.11
N LEU A 25 -27.69 -15.89 12.21
CA LEU A 25 -28.21 -16.93 13.11
C LEU A 25 -27.48 -16.92 14.47
N ASN A 26 -28.29 -16.80 15.52
CA ASN A 26 -28.01 -17.10 16.92
C ASN A 26 -29.06 -18.13 17.33
N PRO A 27 -28.77 -19.09 18.23
CA PRO A 27 -29.81 -19.46 19.18
C PRO A 27 -29.34 -19.62 20.62
N LYS A 28 -30.16 -19.05 21.51
CA LYS A 28 -30.32 -19.38 22.94
C LYS A 28 -31.06 -20.72 23.09
N MET A 29 -30.90 -21.39 24.24
CA MET A 29 -31.94 -21.97 25.14
C MET A 29 -31.24 -22.33 26.48
N THR A 30 -31.58 -21.82 27.68
CA THR A 30 -32.75 -22.02 28.61
C THR A 30 -32.97 -23.50 29.00
N ALA A 31 -33.30 -23.93 30.23
CA ALA A 31 -33.47 -23.40 31.59
C ALA A 31 -33.83 -24.60 32.53
N VAL A 32 -34.35 -24.33 33.75
CA VAL A 32 -35.14 -25.20 34.69
C VAL A 32 -34.32 -25.76 35.88
N SER A 33 -34.32 -25.13 37.08
CA SER A 33 -35.30 -25.09 38.22
C SER A 33 -35.23 -26.34 39.14
N GLY A 34 -35.48 -26.35 40.46
CA GLY A 34 -35.90 -25.42 41.52
C GLY A 34 -35.48 -26.02 42.90
N GLY A 35 -35.35 -25.28 44.01
CA GLY A 35 -36.38 -25.04 45.04
C GLY A 35 -36.65 -26.28 45.94
N ILE A 36 -36.81 -26.31 47.27
CA ILE A 36 -37.15 -25.40 48.38
C ILE A 36 -36.89 -26.20 49.69
N GLY A 37 -36.62 -25.57 50.84
CA GLY A 37 -36.90 -26.18 52.16
C GLY A 37 -36.31 -25.44 53.37
N ARG A 38 -37.18 -24.81 54.17
CA ARG A 38 -36.87 -23.99 55.37
C ARG A 38 -36.77 -24.81 56.66
N HIS A 39 -36.06 -24.22 57.64
CA HIS A 39 -36.28 -24.16 59.10
C HIS A 39 -36.89 -25.38 59.83
N GLU A 40 -36.20 -25.81 60.91
CA GLU A 40 -36.69 -25.60 62.29
C GLU A 40 -35.60 -25.93 63.34
N LYS A 41 -35.55 -25.09 64.38
CA LYS A 41 -34.83 -25.35 65.62
C LYS A 41 -35.60 -26.41 66.41
N VAL A 42 -34.92 -27.22 67.24
CA VAL A 42 -35.18 -27.35 68.69
C VAL A 42 -34.20 -28.36 69.30
N THR A 43 -33.87 -28.04 70.54
CA THR A 43 -32.92 -28.57 71.54
C THR A 43 -33.00 -30.06 71.86
N ALA A 44 -31.89 -30.66 72.31
CA ALA A 44 -31.66 -31.05 73.72
C ALA A 44 -30.53 -32.10 73.90
N ASN A 45 -29.81 -31.93 75.02
CA ASN A 45 -28.83 -32.79 75.67
C ASN A 45 -28.96 -34.32 75.46
N ARG A 46 -27.84 -35.06 75.42
CA ARG A 46 -27.16 -35.61 76.63
C ARG A 46 -26.12 -36.68 76.26
N GLU A 47 -24.90 -36.47 76.76
CA GLU A 47 -23.88 -37.43 77.21
C GLU A 47 -23.87 -38.87 76.63
N LYS A 48 -22.74 -39.25 76.00
CA LYS A 48 -21.86 -40.30 76.53
C LYS A 48 -20.52 -40.32 75.81
N VAL A 49 -19.50 -39.88 76.54
CA VAL A 49 -18.07 -39.96 76.23
C VAL A 49 -17.63 -41.41 76.46
N GLN A 50 -17.38 -42.17 75.40
CA GLN A 50 -16.46 -43.33 75.44
C GLN A 50 -16.18 -43.95 74.06
N GLU A 51 -15.74 -43.18 73.05
CA GLU A 51 -15.07 -43.78 71.87
C GLU A 51 -14.30 -42.78 70.98
N THR A 52 -13.42 -41.96 71.56
CA THR A 52 -12.63 -40.98 70.78
C THR A 52 -11.13 -41.06 71.08
N LYS A 53 -10.53 -42.25 70.94
CA LYS A 53 -9.08 -42.36 70.78
C LYS A 53 -8.59 -43.28 69.65
N SER A 54 -9.47 -43.98 68.94
CA SER A 54 -9.06 -44.83 67.78
C SER A 54 -9.41 -44.24 66.40
N LYS A 55 -10.39 -43.33 66.28
CA LYS A 55 -10.75 -42.69 64.99
C LYS A 55 -10.02 -41.38 64.68
N LYS A 56 -9.21 -40.86 65.61
CA LYS A 56 -8.46 -39.59 65.42
C LYS A 56 -7.02 -39.82 64.89
N ALA A 57 -6.44 -41.00 65.11
CA ALA A 57 -5.13 -41.36 64.57
C ALA A 57 -5.19 -41.78 63.09
N SER A 58 -6.29 -42.39 62.64
CA SER A 58 -6.48 -42.75 61.23
C SER A 58 -6.81 -41.55 60.33
N HIS A 59 -7.45 -40.50 60.87
CA HIS A 59 -7.74 -39.26 60.12
C HIS A 59 -6.57 -38.26 60.03
N ILE A 60 -5.61 -38.31 60.96
CA ILE A 60 -4.44 -37.42 60.92
C ILE A 60 -3.38 -37.97 59.94
N ASN A 61 -3.16 -39.29 59.93
CA ASN A 61 -2.22 -39.92 58.99
C ASN A 61 -2.73 -39.84 57.53
N SER A 62 -4.04 -40.01 57.31
CA SER A 62 -4.62 -39.84 55.96
C SER A 62 -4.58 -38.40 55.45
N ALA A 63 -4.67 -37.40 56.33
CA ALA A 63 -4.56 -35.99 55.96
C ALA A 63 -3.10 -35.57 55.66
N SER A 64 -2.12 -36.06 56.43
CA SER A 64 -0.70 -35.81 56.14
C SER A 64 -0.23 -36.47 54.85
N ASP A 65 -0.69 -37.70 54.58
CA ASP A 65 -0.37 -38.43 53.35
C ASP A 65 -1.03 -37.78 52.12
N GLU A 66 -2.23 -37.20 52.26
CA GLU A 66 -2.88 -36.42 51.20
C GLU A 66 -2.18 -35.08 50.94
N GLU A 67 -1.67 -34.42 51.97
CA GLU A 67 -0.96 -33.13 51.86
C GLU A 67 0.44 -33.29 51.27
N GLU A 68 1.13 -34.38 51.61
CA GLU A 68 2.43 -34.76 51.04
C GLU A 68 2.29 -35.26 49.59
N SER A 69 1.21 -35.97 49.27
CA SER A 69 0.81 -36.35 47.90
C SER A 69 0.45 -35.14 47.02
N LYS A 70 -0.21 -34.12 47.59
CA LYS A 70 -0.50 -32.85 46.89
C LYS A 70 0.78 -32.06 46.61
N LYS A 71 1.67 -31.89 47.60
CA LYS A 71 2.97 -31.22 47.42
C LYS A 71 3.87 -31.91 46.40
N THR A 72 3.90 -33.24 46.36
CA THR A 72 4.66 -33.97 45.34
C THR A 72 4.05 -33.85 43.94
N LYS A 73 2.73 -33.80 43.81
CA LYS A 73 2.05 -33.52 42.53
C LYS A 73 2.32 -32.09 42.03
N GLU A 74 2.27 -31.11 42.92
CA GLU A 74 2.59 -29.71 42.60
C GLU A 74 4.06 -29.53 42.20
N ASN A 75 5.00 -30.16 42.91
CA ASN A 75 6.41 -30.13 42.53
C ASN A 75 6.68 -30.81 41.18
N LYS A 76 6.01 -31.94 40.88
CA LYS A 76 6.10 -32.59 39.57
C LYS A 76 5.51 -31.71 38.46
N ALA A 77 4.37 -31.05 38.71
CA ALA A 77 3.77 -30.11 37.77
C ALA A 77 4.69 -28.91 37.49
N ALA A 78 5.33 -28.34 38.53
CA ALA A 78 6.29 -27.25 38.38
C ALA A 78 7.54 -27.65 37.58
N GLN A 79 8.10 -28.84 37.84
CA GLN A 79 9.23 -29.37 37.06
C GLN A 79 8.87 -29.65 35.60
N THR A 80 7.63 -30.09 35.33
CA THR A 80 7.14 -30.35 33.97
C THR A 80 6.96 -29.04 33.20
N TRP A 81 6.36 -28.03 33.84
CA TRP A 81 6.23 -26.69 33.26
C TRP A 81 7.57 -26.04 32.93
N GLN A 82 8.57 -26.20 33.82
CA GLN A 82 9.92 -25.68 33.60
C GLN A 82 10.58 -26.31 32.35
N LYS A 83 10.47 -27.64 32.21
CA LYS A 83 10.98 -28.37 31.03
C LYS A 83 10.27 -27.97 29.74
N ASP A 84 8.94 -27.80 29.78
CA ASP A 84 8.16 -27.36 28.61
C ASP A 84 8.53 -25.94 28.19
N LYS A 85 8.82 -25.06 29.15
CA LYS A 85 9.27 -23.69 28.89
C LYS A 85 10.65 -23.67 28.24
N GLU A 86 11.59 -24.49 28.72
CA GLU A 86 12.94 -24.62 28.13
C GLU A 86 12.88 -25.23 26.72
N MET A 87 12.06 -26.26 26.50
CA MET A 87 11.84 -26.81 25.15
C MET A 87 11.24 -25.78 24.19
N ARG A 88 10.23 -25.01 24.63
CA ARG A 88 9.64 -23.93 23.81
C ARG A 88 10.67 -22.86 23.47
N LYS A 89 11.53 -22.50 24.43
CA LYS A 89 12.61 -21.53 24.20
C LYS A 89 13.60 -22.05 23.16
N GLY A 90 14.06 -23.29 23.29
CA GLY A 90 14.98 -23.92 22.33
C GLY A 90 14.38 -24.09 20.93
N ASN A 91 13.08 -24.39 20.83
CA ASN A 91 12.39 -24.43 19.53
C ASN A 91 12.31 -23.06 18.88
N ASN A 92 12.00 -21.99 19.64
CA ASN A 92 11.97 -20.63 19.11
C ASN A 92 13.36 -20.18 18.63
N GLU A 93 14.42 -20.45 19.40
CA GLU A 93 15.81 -20.12 19.03
C GLU A 93 16.20 -20.83 17.71
N ARG A 94 15.85 -22.11 17.57
CA ARG A 94 16.11 -22.88 16.35
C ARG A 94 15.31 -22.37 15.14
N GLU A 95 14.07 -21.95 15.33
CA GLU A 95 13.26 -21.33 14.27
C GLU A 95 13.83 -19.98 13.83
N GLU A 96 14.35 -19.17 14.75
CA GLU A 96 15.02 -17.91 14.44
C GLU A 96 16.34 -18.12 13.69
N GLU A 97 17.14 -19.10 14.09
CA GLU A 97 18.38 -19.47 13.39
C GLU A 97 18.11 -19.92 11.95
N LEU A 98 17.07 -20.73 11.73
CA LEU A 98 16.66 -21.16 10.38
C LEU A 98 16.22 -19.98 9.51
N LYS A 99 15.47 -19.02 10.07
CA LYS A 99 15.09 -17.79 9.36
C LYS A 99 16.30 -16.94 9.00
N HIS A 100 17.25 -16.76 9.91
CA HIS A 100 18.47 -16.01 9.65
C HIS A 100 19.35 -16.68 8.58
N GLU A 101 19.46 -18.01 8.58
CA GLU A 101 20.20 -18.72 7.54
C GLU A 101 19.51 -18.57 6.17
N GLN A 102 18.19 -18.69 6.12
CA GLN A 102 17.43 -18.47 4.89
C GLN A 102 17.64 -17.05 4.34
N GLU A 103 17.65 -16.04 5.21
CA GLU A 103 17.89 -14.65 4.82
C GLU A 103 19.31 -14.46 4.27
N ARG A 104 20.32 -15.08 4.90
CA ARG A 104 21.70 -15.08 4.38
C ARG A 104 21.79 -15.73 3.01
N GLN A 105 21.09 -16.83 2.78
CA GLN A 105 21.04 -17.50 1.47
C GLN A 105 20.35 -16.62 0.42
N ASN A 106 19.21 -16.02 0.75
CA ASN A 106 18.50 -15.08 -0.12
C ASN A 106 19.39 -13.90 -0.52
N GLN A 107 20.17 -13.35 0.43
CA GLN A 107 21.12 -12.29 0.12
C GLN A 107 22.22 -12.75 -0.83
N ARG A 108 22.78 -13.96 -0.64
CA ARG A 108 23.78 -14.52 -1.57
C ARG A 108 23.20 -14.70 -2.97
N LEU A 109 21.95 -15.13 -3.08
CA LEU A 109 21.25 -15.26 -4.37
C LEU A 109 21.06 -13.91 -5.05
N LYS A 110 20.62 -12.88 -4.31
CA LYS A 110 20.51 -11.50 -4.81
C LYS A 110 21.84 -11.00 -5.38
N GLU A 111 22.94 -11.19 -4.63
CA GLU A 111 24.27 -10.78 -5.10
C GLU A 111 24.76 -11.60 -6.30
N HIS A 112 24.49 -12.90 -6.35
CA HIS A 112 24.82 -13.71 -7.52
C HIS A 112 24.05 -13.25 -8.76
N LEU A 113 22.74 -13.02 -8.61
CA LEU A 113 21.88 -12.52 -9.67
C LEU A 113 22.36 -11.15 -10.18
N PHE A 114 22.69 -10.23 -9.27
CA PHE A 114 23.25 -8.91 -9.64
C PHE A 114 24.48 -9.07 -10.53
N ASN A 115 25.44 -9.88 -10.12
CA ASN A 115 26.68 -10.10 -10.85
C ASN A 115 26.44 -10.71 -12.24
N VAL A 116 25.53 -11.69 -12.34
CA VAL A 116 25.18 -12.31 -13.63
C VAL A 116 24.52 -11.29 -14.56
N ILE A 117 23.57 -10.50 -14.06
CA ILE A 117 22.92 -9.44 -14.86
C ILE A 117 23.95 -8.40 -15.32
N MET A 118 24.90 -8.01 -14.46
CA MET A 118 25.97 -7.07 -14.82
C MET A 118 26.86 -7.58 -15.95
N GLN A 119 27.02 -8.89 -16.10
CA GLN A 119 27.78 -9.49 -17.19
C GLN A 119 26.99 -9.57 -18.51
N THR A 120 25.67 -9.41 -18.49
CA THR A 120 24.88 -9.43 -19.73
C THR A 120 24.96 -8.09 -20.47
N LYS A 121 24.82 -8.14 -21.79
CA LYS A 121 24.84 -6.93 -22.64
C LYS A 121 23.62 -6.05 -22.41
N GLU A 122 22.47 -6.66 -22.16
CA GLU A 122 21.19 -5.95 -22.00
C GLU A 122 20.93 -5.49 -20.55
N LYS A 123 21.83 -5.84 -19.61
CA LYS A 123 21.62 -5.68 -18.17
C LYS A 123 20.27 -6.26 -17.72
N SER A 124 19.91 -7.35 -18.38
CA SER A 124 18.72 -8.16 -18.17
C SER A 124 19.07 -9.63 -18.30
N LEU A 125 18.22 -10.49 -17.75
CA LEU A 125 18.39 -11.93 -17.73
C LEU A 125 17.03 -12.62 -17.76
N ASN A 126 16.89 -13.69 -18.55
CA ASN A 126 15.71 -14.54 -18.50
C ASN A 126 15.79 -15.48 -17.29
N ILE A 127 14.75 -15.48 -16.46
CA ILE A 127 14.67 -16.23 -15.20
C ILE A 127 14.73 -17.73 -15.47
N ASP A 128 13.97 -18.24 -16.44
CA ASP A 128 13.91 -19.68 -16.72
C ASP A 128 15.29 -20.22 -17.13
N ASN A 129 16.09 -19.42 -17.82
CA ASN A 129 17.46 -19.76 -18.16
C ASN A 129 18.39 -19.67 -16.94
N PHE A 130 18.24 -18.63 -16.11
CA PHE A 130 19.04 -18.46 -14.89
C PHE A 130 18.82 -19.58 -13.89
N LEU A 131 17.56 -19.99 -13.66
CA LEU A 131 17.23 -21.06 -12.73
C LEU A 131 17.87 -22.39 -13.13
N LYS A 132 18.04 -22.66 -14.43
CA LYS A 132 18.76 -23.85 -14.92
C LYS A 132 20.26 -23.81 -14.62
N THR A 133 20.84 -22.61 -14.45
CA THR A 133 22.25 -22.44 -14.10
C THR A 133 22.52 -22.40 -12.60
N LEU A 134 21.47 -22.24 -11.79
CA LEU A 134 21.60 -22.26 -10.34
C LEU A 134 21.91 -23.67 -9.84
N LYS A 135 22.88 -23.77 -8.95
CA LYS A 135 23.19 -24.99 -8.21
C LYS A 135 22.32 -25.17 -6.95
N TYR A 136 21.37 -24.28 -6.73
CA TYR A 136 20.58 -24.16 -5.50
C TYR A 136 19.14 -24.64 -5.75
N PRO A 137 18.80 -25.90 -5.37
CA PRO A 137 17.50 -26.48 -5.64
C PRO A 137 16.36 -25.80 -4.85
N GLU A 138 16.65 -25.07 -3.78
CA GLU A 138 15.65 -24.29 -3.02
C GLU A 138 14.99 -23.14 -3.82
N TYR A 139 15.56 -22.76 -4.97
CA TYR A 139 15.02 -21.71 -5.85
C TYR A 139 14.54 -22.27 -7.18
N SER A 140 13.88 -23.42 -7.14
CA SER A 140 13.52 -24.19 -8.34
C SER A 140 12.50 -23.50 -9.24
N THR A 141 11.77 -22.48 -8.75
CA THR A 141 10.69 -21.85 -9.52
C THR A 141 10.87 -20.33 -9.71
N PRO A 142 10.39 -19.78 -10.85
CA PRO A 142 10.35 -18.33 -11.06
C PRO A 142 9.54 -17.57 -10.00
N ARG A 143 8.57 -18.22 -9.36
CA ARG A 143 7.74 -17.63 -8.30
C ARG A 143 8.52 -17.41 -7.01
N GLU A 144 9.34 -18.39 -6.61
CA GLU A 144 10.19 -18.27 -5.42
C GLU A 144 11.25 -17.19 -5.60
N LEU A 145 11.96 -17.18 -6.74
CA LEU A 145 12.93 -16.13 -7.05
C LEU A 145 12.26 -14.74 -7.04
N ARG A 146 11.05 -14.64 -7.59
CA ARG A 146 10.28 -13.39 -7.56
C ARG A 146 10.00 -12.91 -6.15
N LYS A 147 9.54 -13.80 -5.28
CA LYS A 147 9.27 -13.46 -3.87
C LYS A 147 10.52 -12.98 -3.14
N ILE A 148 11.67 -13.57 -3.45
CA ILE A 148 12.95 -13.24 -2.80
C ILE A 148 13.46 -11.85 -3.21
N ILE A 149 13.26 -11.43 -4.45
CA ILE A 149 13.81 -10.14 -4.93
C ILE A 149 12.75 -9.04 -5.05
N GLU A 150 11.48 -9.32 -4.72
CA GLU A 150 10.39 -8.34 -4.77
C GLU A 150 10.58 -7.18 -3.78
N ASP A 151 11.32 -7.42 -2.69
CA ASP A 151 11.68 -6.45 -1.67
C ASP A 151 12.96 -5.64 -2.00
N ASP A 152 13.74 -6.06 -2.99
CA ASP A 152 15.00 -5.43 -3.38
C ASP A 152 14.78 -4.52 -4.60
N ASP A 153 14.86 -3.21 -4.35
CA ASP A 153 14.58 -2.16 -5.32
C ASP A 153 15.59 -2.06 -6.47
N ARG A 154 16.71 -2.79 -6.36
CA ARG A 154 17.72 -2.93 -7.42
C ARG A 154 17.27 -3.82 -8.55
N PHE A 155 16.25 -4.67 -8.37
CA PHE A 155 15.78 -5.60 -9.40
C PHE A 155 14.42 -5.18 -9.97
N LEU A 156 14.29 -5.24 -11.29
CA LEU A 156 13.03 -5.04 -12.00
C LEU A 156 12.67 -6.27 -12.81
N PHE A 157 11.47 -6.76 -12.59
CA PHE A 157 10.88 -7.82 -13.41
C PHE A 157 10.17 -7.25 -14.64
N SER A 158 10.28 -7.97 -15.75
CA SER A 158 9.48 -7.78 -16.96
C SER A 158 9.14 -9.14 -17.54
N GLY A 159 7.93 -9.63 -17.25
CA GLY A 159 7.53 -11.00 -17.59
C GLY A 159 8.46 -12.05 -16.97
N SER A 160 9.08 -12.87 -17.83
CA SER A 160 10.09 -13.88 -17.46
C SER A 160 11.52 -13.33 -17.38
N SER A 161 11.72 -12.01 -17.51
CA SER A 161 13.05 -11.40 -17.43
C SER A 161 13.21 -10.57 -16.14
N VAL A 162 14.43 -10.48 -15.65
CA VAL A 162 14.85 -9.63 -14.54
C VAL A 162 15.99 -8.72 -14.99
N SER A 163 15.98 -7.47 -14.58
CA SER A 163 16.96 -6.45 -14.95
C SER A 163 17.36 -5.62 -13.73
N LEU A 164 18.47 -4.90 -13.82
CA LEU A 164 18.91 -4.00 -12.75
C LEU A 164 18.32 -2.60 -12.90
N TYR A 165 17.89 -2.04 -11.78
CA TYR A 165 17.50 -0.64 -11.64
C TYR A 165 18.40 0.04 -10.64
N VAL A 166 19.31 0.85 -11.15
CA VAL A 166 20.19 1.68 -10.35
C VAL A 166 19.94 3.12 -10.75
N LYS A 167 19.68 3.98 -9.76
CA LYS A 167 19.42 5.39 -9.97
C LYS A 167 20.73 6.18 -9.85
N LEU A 168 21.44 6.31 -10.96
CA LEU A 168 22.60 7.20 -11.04
C LEU A 168 22.20 8.53 -11.68
N SER A 169 22.87 9.60 -11.27
CA SER A 169 22.69 10.95 -11.81
C SER A 169 24.04 11.65 -11.94
N ILE A 170 24.11 12.63 -12.83
CA ILE A 170 25.29 13.50 -12.98
C ILE A 170 25.03 14.78 -12.18
N CYS A 171 26.03 15.22 -11.41
CA CYS A 171 25.92 16.39 -10.57
C CYS A 171 25.80 17.65 -11.44
N LYS A 172 24.69 18.38 -11.29
CA LYS A 172 24.46 19.63 -12.02
C LYS A 172 25.39 20.75 -11.56
N ASP A 173 25.82 20.74 -10.31
CA ASP A 173 26.72 21.75 -9.75
C ASP A 173 28.19 21.48 -10.14
N HIS A 174 28.54 20.24 -10.46
CA HIS A 174 29.86 19.89 -11.01
C HIS A 174 30.13 20.57 -12.37
N LEU A 175 29.06 20.85 -13.11
CA LEU A 175 29.14 21.51 -14.42
C LEU A 175 29.26 23.04 -14.31
N LYS A 176 29.23 23.61 -13.11
CA LYS A 176 29.32 25.06 -12.89
C LYS A 176 30.79 25.49 -12.75
N PRO A 177 31.14 26.75 -13.08
CA PRO A 177 32.50 27.26 -12.91
C PRO A 177 33.03 27.14 -11.48
N GLU A 178 32.15 27.28 -10.48
CA GLU A 178 32.51 27.15 -9.07
C GLU A 178 32.69 25.68 -8.65
N GLY A 179 32.18 24.73 -9.44
CA GLY A 179 32.20 23.31 -9.10
C GLY A 179 31.25 22.92 -7.96
N CYS A 180 31.23 21.62 -7.64
CA CYS A 180 30.37 21.06 -6.60
C CYS A 180 31.05 21.12 -5.22
N HIS A 181 30.48 21.88 -4.29
CA HIS A 181 30.95 22.02 -2.91
C HIS A 181 30.15 21.21 -1.87
N LYS A 182 29.29 20.29 -2.32
CA LYS A 182 28.46 19.49 -1.40
C LYS A 182 29.30 18.39 -0.77
N GLU A 183 29.49 18.45 0.56
CA GLU A 183 30.24 17.45 1.34
C GLU A 183 29.73 16.00 1.15
N HIS A 184 28.44 15.84 0.87
CA HIS A 184 27.79 14.55 0.65
C HIS A 184 27.06 14.47 -0.70
N CYS A 185 27.69 14.95 -1.78
CA CYS A 185 27.11 14.78 -3.12
C CYS A 185 26.94 13.29 -3.48
N GLN A 186 25.73 12.89 -3.88
CA GLN A 186 25.40 11.51 -4.29
C GLN A 186 25.35 11.33 -5.81
N SER A 187 25.76 12.35 -6.56
CA SER A 187 25.77 12.36 -8.02
C SER A 187 27.20 12.27 -8.56
N LEU A 188 27.35 11.67 -9.73
CA LEU A 188 28.64 11.50 -10.40
C LEU A 188 29.18 12.86 -10.88
N HIS A 189 30.47 13.06 -10.65
CA HIS A 189 31.25 14.20 -11.15
C HIS A 189 31.97 13.73 -12.42
N ILE A 190 31.26 13.79 -13.54
CA ILE A 190 31.75 13.34 -14.85
C ILE A 190 30.99 14.07 -15.96
N CYS A 191 31.64 14.28 -17.10
CA CYS A 191 31.03 14.83 -18.30
C CYS A 191 29.88 13.93 -18.79
N GLY A 192 28.67 14.50 -18.87
CA GLY A 192 27.52 13.76 -19.38
C GLY A 192 27.69 13.36 -20.84
N LYS A 193 28.23 14.27 -21.67
CA LYS A 193 28.49 13.98 -23.09
C LYS A 193 29.47 12.81 -23.25
N TYR A 194 30.47 12.70 -22.37
CA TYR A 194 31.42 11.58 -22.39
C TYR A 194 30.75 10.23 -22.10
N VAL A 195 29.89 10.17 -21.07
CA VAL A 195 29.15 8.93 -20.75
C VAL A 195 28.34 8.45 -21.95
N PHE A 196 27.70 9.37 -22.68
CA PHE A 196 26.93 9.05 -23.89
C PHE A 196 27.77 8.89 -25.16
N GLY A 197 29.10 9.09 -25.10
CA GLY A 197 30.00 8.97 -26.25
C GLY A 197 29.92 10.12 -27.25
N LEU A 198 29.46 11.29 -26.81
CA LEU A 198 29.26 12.51 -27.59
C LEU A 198 30.36 13.57 -27.34
N CYS A 199 31.25 13.35 -26.38
CA CYS A 199 32.36 14.26 -26.12
C CYS A 199 33.61 13.84 -26.91
N GLY A 200 34.11 14.74 -27.77
CA GLY A 200 35.34 14.55 -28.54
C GLY A 200 36.55 15.34 -28.01
N ALA A 201 36.39 16.07 -26.91
CA ALA A 201 37.48 16.87 -26.34
C ALA A 201 38.50 15.96 -25.64
N ALA A 202 39.78 16.12 -25.96
CA ALA A 202 40.86 15.43 -25.24
C ALA A 202 40.97 15.95 -23.80
N GLU A 203 40.84 17.26 -23.61
CA GLU A 203 40.78 17.93 -22.32
C GLU A 203 39.38 18.52 -22.14
N CYS A 204 38.57 17.87 -21.31
CA CYS A 204 37.21 18.31 -21.00
C CYS A 204 37.16 18.82 -19.56
N GLU A 205 36.73 20.07 -19.38
CA GLU A 205 36.58 20.72 -18.07
C GLU A 205 35.57 19.99 -17.17
N GLU A 206 34.57 19.33 -17.76
CA GLU A 206 33.59 18.51 -17.02
C GLU A 206 34.19 17.16 -16.55
N GLY A 207 35.37 16.77 -17.04
CA GLY A 207 36.13 15.59 -16.63
C GLY A 207 35.62 14.27 -17.22
N HIS A 208 36.56 13.41 -17.67
CA HIS A 208 36.26 12.08 -18.22
C HIS A 208 36.63 10.92 -17.28
N ASN A 209 37.24 11.23 -16.12
CA ASN A 209 37.71 10.21 -15.19
C ASN A 209 36.56 9.68 -14.32
N LEU A 210 36.14 8.44 -14.57
CA LEU A 210 35.15 7.77 -13.74
C LEU A 210 35.73 7.26 -12.41
N LYS A 211 37.05 7.06 -12.29
CA LYS A 211 37.72 6.44 -11.15
C LYS A 211 38.23 7.45 -10.11
N THR A 212 37.56 8.59 -9.96
CA THR A 212 37.88 9.54 -8.89
C THR A 212 37.39 8.99 -7.54
N ASP A 213 38.02 9.42 -6.44
CA ASP A 213 37.59 9.00 -5.09
C ASP A 213 36.11 9.31 -4.83
N HIS A 214 35.63 10.46 -5.35
CA HIS A 214 34.22 10.84 -5.27
C HIS A 214 33.31 9.87 -6.02
N ASN A 215 33.60 9.60 -7.28
CA ASN A 215 32.78 8.72 -8.11
C ASN A 215 32.82 7.28 -7.58
N ASN A 216 33.97 6.80 -7.10
CA ASN A 216 34.08 5.48 -6.47
C ASN A 216 33.20 5.38 -5.21
N ARG A 217 33.15 6.43 -4.36
CA ARG A 217 32.22 6.46 -3.21
C ARG A 217 30.76 6.36 -3.66
N VAL A 218 30.35 7.14 -4.67
CA VAL A 218 28.97 7.09 -5.20
C VAL A 218 28.65 5.71 -5.79
N LEU A 219 29.55 5.16 -6.62
CA LEU A 219 29.34 3.86 -7.27
C LEU A 219 29.35 2.69 -6.28
N SER A 220 30.11 2.79 -5.19
CA SER A 220 30.20 1.72 -4.19
C SER A 220 28.91 1.46 -3.42
N GLN A 221 28.06 2.49 -3.31
CA GLN A 221 26.71 2.37 -2.75
C GLN A 221 25.83 1.41 -3.57
N TYR A 222 26.17 1.21 -4.85
CA TYR A 222 25.42 0.39 -5.78
C TYR A 222 26.21 -0.83 -6.28
N ARG A 223 27.41 -1.10 -5.73
CA ARG A 223 28.32 -2.16 -6.20
C ARG A 223 28.73 -2.03 -7.67
N LEU A 224 28.91 -0.79 -8.13
CA LEU A 224 29.26 -0.45 -9.51
C LEU A 224 30.67 0.13 -9.64
N GLU A 225 31.58 -0.16 -8.72
CA GLU A 225 32.95 0.40 -8.66
C GLU A 225 33.76 0.10 -9.93
N ASN A 226 33.48 -1.04 -10.57
CA ASN A 226 34.18 -1.50 -11.78
C ASN A 226 33.35 -1.27 -13.06
N ILE A 227 32.29 -0.46 -13.00
CA ILE A 227 31.45 -0.22 -14.17
C ILE A 227 32.23 0.50 -15.28
N GLU A 228 32.08 0.01 -16.50
CA GLU A 228 32.63 0.68 -17.65
C GLU A 228 31.70 1.78 -18.17
N ARG A 229 32.28 2.79 -18.81
CA ARG A 229 31.53 3.90 -19.46
C ARG A 229 30.37 3.41 -20.32
N HIS A 230 30.61 2.34 -21.10
CA HIS A 230 29.63 1.83 -22.06
C HIS A 230 28.37 1.28 -21.36
N ASP A 231 28.51 0.77 -20.15
CA ASP A 231 27.43 0.24 -19.31
C ASP A 231 26.81 1.34 -18.43
N LEU A 232 27.62 2.30 -17.98
CA LEU A 232 27.20 3.39 -17.11
C LEU A 232 26.00 4.17 -17.67
N LYS A 233 25.97 4.42 -18.99
CA LYS A 233 24.86 5.12 -19.65
C LYS A 233 23.50 4.42 -19.47
N THR A 234 23.48 3.12 -19.18
CA THR A 234 22.26 2.33 -18.95
C THR A 234 21.62 2.66 -17.60
N PHE A 235 22.40 3.16 -16.65
CA PHE A 235 21.99 3.46 -15.28
C PHE A 235 21.86 4.96 -14.98
N ILE A 236 22.39 5.83 -15.85
CA ILE A 236 22.18 7.26 -15.74
C ILE A 236 20.80 7.62 -16.31
N GLU A 237 19.93 8.18 -15.47
CA GLU A 237 18.68 8.77 -15.94
C GLU A 237 19.00 9.95 -16.86
N GLN A 238 18.56 9.90 -18.13
CA GLN A 238 18.59 11.07 -18.99
C GLN A 238 17.55 12.08 -18.48
N ASP A 239 18.02 13.19 -17.93
CA ASP A 239 17.21 14.40 -17.76
C ASP A 239 16.93 14.98 -19.16
N THR A 240 15.94 14.46 -19.88
CA THR A 240 15.54 15.08 -21.16
C THR A 240 14.11 15.60 -21.17
N VAL A 241 13.12 14.93 -20.56
CA VAL A 241 11.80 15.52 -20.28
C VAL A 241 11.18 14.76 -19.11
N VAL A 242 10.81 15.45 -18.02
CA VAL A 242 9.95 14.84 -17.00
C VAL A 242 8.52 14.88 -17.54
N PRO A 243 7.87 13.72 -17.77
CA PRO A 243 6.51 13.73 -18.27
C PRO A 243 5.58 14.27 -17.18
N ASP A 244 4.73 15.22 -17.55
CA ASP A 244 3.83 15.91 -16.63
C ASP A 244 2.39 15.40 -16.79
N ILE A 245 1.63 15.30 -15.69
CA ILE A 245 0.23 14.89 -15.72
C ILE A 245 -0.64 16.12 -15.85
N CYS A 246 -1.61 16.08 -16.76
CA CYS A 246 -2.48 17.21 -16.99
C CYS A 246 -3.44 17.44 -15.82
N GLU A 247 -3.31 18.59 -15.17
CA GLU A 247 -4.17 19.03 -14.08
C GLU A 247 -5.60 19.32 -14.57
N GLU A 248 -5.74 20.07 -15.66
CA GLU A 248 -7.05 20.42 -16.22
C GLU A 248 -7.87 19.18 -16.59
N TYR A 249 -7.19 18.16 -17.12
CA TYR A 249 -7.78 16.87 -17.46
C TYR A 249 -8.34 16.16 -16.22
N ASN A 250 -7.58 16.16 -15.13
CA ASN A 250 -7.93 15.43 -13.90
C ASN A 250 -8.93 16.18 -13.00
N ILE A 251 -9.23 17.45 -13.28
CA ILE A 251 -10.15 18.27 -12.46
C ILE A 251 -11.40 18.69 -13.23
N LYS A 252 -11.25 19.25 -14.44
CA LYS A 252 -12.36 19.92 -15.18
C LYS A 252 -12.61 19.38 -16.59
N CYS A 253 -11.76 18.48 -17.09
CA CYS A 253 -11.80 17.94 -18.45
C CYS A 253 -11.87 19.00 -19.57
N ASN A 254 -11.28 20.19 -19.38
CA ASN A 254 -11.36 21.30 -20.34
C ASN A 254 -10.00 21.63 -20.98
N CYS A 255 -9.31 20.61 -21.49
CA CYS A 255 -7.97 20.77 -22.06
C CYS A 255 -8.02 21.30 -23.50
N LYS A 256 -7.00 22.06 -23.91
CA LYS A 256 -6.78 22.47 -25.31
C LYS A 256 -6.42 21.26 -26.18
N GLU A 257 -6.72 21.33 -27.48
CA GLU A 257 -6.48 20.22 -28.44
C GLU A 257 -4.99 19.81 -28.53
N ASP A 258 -4.05 20.74 -28.33
CA ASP A 258 -2.59 20.51 -28.39
C ASP A 258 -1.92 20.40 -27.01
N CYS A 259 -2.58 19.81 -26.02
CA CYS A 259 -2.00 19.68 -24.68
C CYS A 259 -0.74 18.80 -24.68
N LEU A 260 0.37 19.34 -24.17
CA LEU A 260 1.67 18.65 -24.07
C LEU A 260 1.82 17.78 -22.81
N LYS A 261 0.76 17.68 -21.98
CA LYS A 261 0.75 16.91 -20.73
C LYS A 261 -0.04 15.61 -20.89
N MET A 262 0.28 14.61 -20.07
CA MET A 262 -0.35 13.29 -20.13
C MET A 262 -1.81 13.35 -19.65
N HIS A 263 -2.74 12.97 -20.53
CA HIS A 263 -4.16 12.81 -20.23
C HIS A 263 -4.44 11.39 -19.72
N ILE A 264 -4.04 11.15 -18.48
CA ILE A 264 -4.26 9.91 -17.75
C ILE A 264 -4.74 10.22 -16.33
N CYS A 265 -5.59 9.37 -15.78
CA CYS A 265 -6.10 9.52 -14.43
C CYS A 265 -4.97 9.41 -13.38
N ALA A 266 -4.77 10.46 -12.58
CA ALA A 266 -3.75 10.52 -11.55
C ALA A 266 -3.99 9.48 -10.44
N GLU A 267 -5.23 9.30 -10.01
CA GLU A 267 -5.61 8.28 -9.01
C GLU A 267 -5.43 6.88 -9.55
N TYR A 268 -5.66 6.66 -10.85
CA TYR A 268 -5.39 5.38 -11.48
C TYR A 268 -3.90 5.08 -11.40
N ILE A 269 -3.04 6.02 -11.79
CA ILE A 269 -1.59 5.87 -11.64
C ILE A 269 -1.24 5.55 -10.19
N MET A 270 -1.81 6.25 -9.21
CA MET A 270 -1.61 6.01 -7.77
C MET A 270 -2.16 4.66 -7.27
N GLY A 271 -3.12 4.06 -7.96
CA GLY A 271 -3.79 2.83 -7.53
C GLY A 271 -4.89 3.07 -6.49
N THR A 272 -5.41 4.29 -6.41
CA THR A 272 -6.48 4.70 -5.48
C THR A 272 -7.77 5.06 -6.21
N CYS A 273 -7.86 4.71 -7.49
CA CYS A 273 -9.00 5.05 -8.33
C CYS A 273 -10.13 4.05 -8.14
N ASP A 274 -11.34 4.58 -7.94
CA ASP A 274 -12.59 3.82 -7.98
C ASP A 274 -13.55 4.52 -8.95
N GLU A 275 -14.43 3.76 -9.60
CA GLU A 275 -15.44 4.22 -10.59
C GLU A 275 -15.10 5.51 -11.38
N CYS A 276 -14.27 5.39 -12.42
CA CYS A 276 -13.68 6.56 -13.10
C CYS A 276 -14.10 6.74 -14.56
N THR A 277 -14.26 8.00 -14.95
CA THR A 277 -14.56 8.42 -16.34
C THR A 277 -13.31 8.90 -17.10
N LEU A 278 -12.17 9.02 -16.41
CA LEU A 278 -10.90 9.42 -17.00
C LEU A 278 -10.19 8.23 -17.68
N ASN A 279 -9.23 8.55 -18.53
CA ASN A 279 -8.46 7.59 -19.31
C ASN A 279 -7.55 6.75 -18.40
N HIS A 280 -7.71 5.43 -18.46
CA HIS A 280 -6.85 4.44 -17.80
C HIS A 280 -5.97 3.66 -18.79
N ASN A 281 -6.12 3.91 -20.10
CA ASN A 281 -5.36 3.21 -21.12
C ASN A 281 -3.93 3.77 -21.20
N ILE A 282 -3.00 3.11 -20.50
CA ILE A 282 -1.58 3.46 -20.52
C ILE A 282 -0.96 3.25 -21.92
N ASN A 283 -1.56 2.39 -22.74
CA ASN A 283 -1.14 2.12 -24.11
C ASN A 283 -1.76 3.09 -25.13
N ASP A 284 -2.38 4.18 -24.67
CA ASP A 284 -2.89 5.21 -25.56
C ASP A 284 -1.78 5.80 -26.44
N LEU A 285 -2.05 5.98 -27.73
CA LEU A 285 -1.05 6.41 -28.72
C LEU A 285 -0.48 7.81 -28.42
N ALA A 286 -1.28 8.73 -27.87
CA ALA A 286 -0.80 10.06 -27.51
C ALA A 286 0.08 9.99 -26.25
N LEU A 287 -0.33 9.17 -25.27
CA LEU A 287 0.48 8.90 -24.08
C LEU A 287 1.82 8.23 -24.42
N LEU A 288 1.83 7.19 -25.26
CA LEU A 288 3.05 6.51 -25.68
C LEU A 288 4.04 7.44 -26.41
N LYS A 289 3.54 8.41 -27.19
CA LYS A 289 4.39 9.45 -27.81
C LYS A 289 5.08 10.32 -26.76
N LEU A 290 4.34 10.80 -25.75
CA LEU A 290 4.88 11.61 -24.66
C LEU A 290 5.88 10.81 -23.80
N LEU A 291 5.56 9.56 -23.50
CA LEU A 291 6.43 8.65 -22.75
C LEU A 291 7.75 8.35 -23.50
N LYS A 292 7.67 8.16 -24.83
CA LYS A 292 8.86 7.99 -25.68
C LYS A 292 9.74 9.24 -25.70
N GLN A 293 9.14 10.43 -25.75
CA GLN A 293 9.86 11.71 -25.65
C GLN A 293 10.52 11.90 -24.28
N ALA A 294 9.92 11.36 -23.22
CA ALA A 294 10.48 11.31 -21.87
C ALA A 294 11.47 10.16 -21.62
N ASN A 295 11.85 9.42 -22.68
CA ASN A 295 12.76 8.27 -22.64
C ASN A 295 12.34 7.17 -21.65
N ILE A 296 11.02 6.99 -21.45
CA ILE A 296 10.46 5.90 -20.66
C ILE A 296 10.37 4.65 -21.54
N LYS A 297 10.97 3.54 -21.09
CA LYS A 297 10.92 2.26 -21.82
C LYS A 297 9.49 1.72 -21.86
N LEU A 298 8.93 1.63 -23.07
CA LEU A 298 7.52 1.29 -23.34
C LEU A 298 7.21 -0.21 -23.40
N ASN A 299 8.22 -1.07 -23.33
CA ASN A 299 8.08 -2.54 -23.41
C ASN A 299 7.75 -3.18 -22.04
N GLN A 300 7.07 -2.45 -21.17
CA GLN A 300 6.80 -2.79 -19.78
C GLN A 300 5.33 -3.19 -19.58
N SER A 301 5.04 -3.99 -18.55
CA SER A 301 3.65 -4.27 -18.17
C SER A 301 2.93 -3.01 -17.67
N ILE A 302 1.59 -2.99 -17.72
CA ILE A 302 0.80 -1.85 -17.20
C ILE A 302 1.18 -1.53 -15.74
N LYS A 303 1.47 -2.55 -14.92
CA LYS A 303 1.90 -2.37 -13.52
C LYS A 303 3.27 -1.69 -13.42
N GLU A 304 4.23 -2.09 -14.25
CA GLU A 304 5.58 -1.50 -14.33
C GLU A 304 5.53 -0.05 -14.79
N LEU A 305 4.74 0.24 -15.84
CA LEU A 305 4.56 1.61 -16.33
C LEU A 305 3.96 2.51 -15.26
N LYS A 306 2.99 2.03 -14.46
CA LYS A 306 2.44 2.79 -13.33
C LYS A 306 3.50 3.10 -12.28
N ILE A 307 4.37 2.15 -11.94
CA ILE A 307 5.47 2.39 -10.99
C ILE A 307 6.44 3.43 -11.56
N HIS A 308 6.80 3.32 -12.84
CA HIS A 308 7.69 4.27 -13.50
C HIS A 308 7.08 5.68 -13.52
N LEU A 309 5.79 5.79 -13.83
CA LEU A 309 5.06 7.06 -13.84
C LEU A 309 4.89 7.64 -12.45
N LYS A 310 4.58 6.83 -11.43
CA LYS A 310 4.57 7.26 -10.01
C LYS A 310 5.90 7.90 -9.62
N LYS A 311 7.01 7.30 -10.03
CA LYS A 311 8.37 7.77 -9.72
C LYS A 311 8.74 9.02 -10.51
N LYS A 312 8.61 9.00 -11.84
CA LYS A 312 9.00 10.12 -12.72
C LYS A 312 8.07 11.34 -12.56
N CYS A 313 6.78 11.12 -12.36
CA CYS A 313 5.77 12.17 -12.29
C CYS A 313 5.38 12.51 -10.84
N ALA A 314 6.20 12.15 -9.84
CA ALA A 314 5.84 12.29 -8.42
C ALA A 314 5.37 13.70 -8.06
N ALA A 315 6.10 14.73 -8.52
CA ALA A 315 5.77 16.12 -8.25
C ALA A 315 4.41 16.53 -8.84
N SER A 316 4.16 16.18 -10.11
CA SER A 316 2.90 16.53 -10.77
C SER A 316 1.72 15.72 -10.26
N LEU A 317 1.91 14.44 -9.95
CA LEU A 317 0.91 13.60 -9.29
C LEU A 317 0.45 14.22 -7.96
N VAL A 318 1.40 14.59 -7.10
CA VAL A 318 1.09 15.21 -5.81
C VAL A 318 0.33 16.53 -6.00
N GLN A 319 0.76 17.36 -6.94
CA GLN A 319 0.11 18.64 -7.24
C GLN A 319 -1.33 18.44 -7.73
N VAL A 320 -1.53 17.56 -8.72
CA VAL A 320 -2.84 17.30 -9.32
C VAL A 320 -3.82 16.74 -8.29
N LEU A 321 -3.39 15.74 -7.50
CA LEU A 321 -4.24 15.11 -6.48
C LEU A 321 -4.62 16.10 -5.37
N LYS A 322 -3.68 16.96 -4.95
CA LYS A 322 -3.96 17.99 -3.95
C LYS A 322 -5.03 18.96 -4.43
N LYS A 323 -4.90 19.46 -5.67
CA LYS A 323 -5.86 20.41 -6.25
C LYS A 323 -7.21 19.78 -6.58
N LYS A 324 -7.23 18.52 -7.02
CA LYS A 324 -8.45 17.77 -7.25
C LYS A 324 -9.28 17.68 -5.97
N ARG A 325 -8.65 17.30 -4.86
CA ARG A 325 -9.31 17.22 -3.54
C ARG A 325 -9.84 18.58 -3.06
N GLN A 326 -9.08 19.65 -3.29
CA GLN A 326 -9.53 21.02 -2.97
C GLN A 326 -10.79 21.39 -3.78
N PHE A 327 -10.77 21.13 -5.08
CA PHE A 327 -11.91 21.40 -5.96
C PHE A 327 -13.17 20.60 -5.61
N GLU A 328 -13.00 19.31 -5.26
CA GLU A 328 -14.10 18.46 -4.79
C GLU A 328 -14.70 18.99 -3.48
N THR A 329 -13.85 19.39 -2.52
CA THR A 329 -14.29 19.98 -1.24
C THR A 329 -15.08 21.28 -1.46
N GLU A 330 -14.60 22.17 -2.34
CA GLU A 330 -15.28 23.41 -2.68
C GLU A 330 -16.65 23.16 -3.33
N LYS A 331 -16.73 22.16 -4.22
CA LYS A 331 -17.97 21.75 -4.88
C LYS A 331 -18.99 21.19 -3.88
N GLU A 332 -18.56 20.35 -2.94
CA GLU A 332 -19.39 19.81 -1.87
C GLU A 332 -19.91 20.92 -0.94
N MET A 333 -19.05 21.87 -0.56
CA MET A 333 -19.46 23.03 0.24
C MET A 333 -20.49 23.88 -0.48
N HIS A 334 -20.28 24.18 -1.76
CA HIS A 334 -21.25 24.94 -2.57
C HIS A 334 -22.57 24.18 -2.74
N HIS A 335 -22.51 22.85 -2.95
CA HIS A 335 -23.71 22.01 -3.02
C HIS A 335 -24.46 22.02 -1.69
N ALA A 336 -23.78 21.83 -0.56
CA ALA A 336 -24.38 21.87 0.77
C ALA A 336 -25.01 23.23 1.09
N GLN A 337 -24.37 24.33 0.67
CA GLN A 337 -24.94 25.68 0.79
C GLN A 337 -26.20 25.84 -0.07
N SER A 338 -26.17 25.37 -1.32
CA SER A 338 -27.33 25.39 -2.22
C SER A 338 -28.51 24.58 -1.67
N VAL A 339 -28.25 23.39 -1.13
CA VAL A 339 -29.28 22.53 -0.52
C VAL A 339 -29.88 23.18 0.73
N LYS A 340 -29.05 23.77 1.61
CA LYS A 340 -29.53 24.52 2.78
C LYS A 340 -30.39 25.72 2.39
N TYR A 341 -29.98 26.46 1.37
CA TYR A 341 -30.76 27.57 0.83
C TYR A 341 -32.12 27.09 0.30
N GLN A 342 -32.14 26.04 -0.53
CA GLN A 342 -33.38 25.45 -1.06
C GLN A 342 -34.31 24.91 0.05
N GLN A 343 -33.76 24.28 1.10
CA GLN A 343 -34.54 23.83 2.26
C GLN A 343 -35.16 25.01 3.01
N SER A 344 -34.42 26.11 3.19
CA SER A 344 -34.92 27.32 3.85
C SER A 344 -36.04 28.00 3.05
N THR A 345 -35.90 28.10 1.72
CA THR A 345 -36.92 28.68 0.85
C THR A 345 -38.19 27.82 0.84
N ASN A 346 -38.03 26.49 0.77
CA ASN A 346 -39.17 25.56 0.84
C ASN A 346 -39.91 25.66 2.17
N PHE A 347 -39.18 25.73 3.30
CA PHE A 347 -39.78 25.93 4.62
C PHE A 347 -40.59 27.22 4.72
N THR A 348 -40.06 28.34 4.20
CA THR A 348 -40.79 29.62 4.18
C THR A 348 -42.03 29.57 3.29
N ALA A 349 -41.95 28.93 2.12
CA ALA A 349 -43.09 28.76 1.22
C ALA A 349 -44.20 27.91 1.85
N THR A 350 -43.87 26.82 2.54
CA THR A 350 -44.85 25.98 3.25
C THR A 350 -45.55 26.77 4.35
N LYS A 351 -44.82 27.57 5.14
CA LYS A 351 -45.38 28.41 6.21
C LYS A 351 -46.31 29.52 5.68
N LEU A 352 -46.01 30.06 4.50
CA LEU A 352 -46.88 31.05 3.85
C LEU A 352 -48.16 30.38 3.32
N ALA A 353 -48.05 29.19 2.73
CA ALA A 353 -49.19 28.44 2.24
C ALA A 353 -50.16 28.02 3.36
N THR A 354 -49.66 27.63 4.53
CA THR A 354 -50.52 27.29 5.68
C THR A 354 -51.27 28.52 6.20
N LYS A 355 -50.59 29.66 6.36
CA LYS A 355 -51.25 30.92 6.74
C LYS A 355 -52.35 31.33 5.75
N HIS A 356 -52.11 31.17 4.45
CA HIS A 356 -53.13 31.47 3.44
C HIS A 356 -54.34 30.53 3.53
N ARG A 357 -54.14 29.24 3.81
CA ARG A 357 -55.24 28.28 4.05
C ARG A 357 -56.04 28.61 5.31
N GLU A 358 -55.36 29.00 6.39
CA GLU A 358 -56.01 29.42 7.64
C GLU A 358 -56.83 30.69 7.44
N ALA A 359 -56.28 31.70 6.76
CA ALA A 359 -57.00 32.92 6.40
C ALA A 359 -58.24 32.61 5.55
N TYR A 360 -58.11 31.76 4.53
CA TYR A 360 -59.23 31.32 3.69
C TYR A 360 -60.31 30.59 4.51
N ARG A 361 -59.90 29.71 5.43
CA ARG A 361 -60.83 29.00 6.32
C ARG A 361 -61.58 29.95 7.25
N LEU A 362 -60.89 30.94 7.82
CA LEU A 362 -61.52 31.97 8.65
C LEU A 362 -62.51 32.81 7.85
N THR A 363 -62.15 33.23 6.63
CA THR A 363 -63.10 33.96 5.76
C THR A 363 -64.32 33.12 5.40
N TYR A 364 -64.13 31.82 5.15
CA TYR A 364 -65.23 30.90 4.87
C TYR A 364 -66.16 30.74 6.09
N VAL A 365 -65.60 30.55 7.30
CA VAL A 365 -66.38 30.45 8.54
C VAL A 365 -67.12 31.75 8.85
N VAL A 366 -66.46 32.91 8.70
CA VAL A 366 -67.11 34.22 8.89
C VAL A 366 -68.26 34.40 7.90
N ASN A 367 -68.08 34.04 6.63
CA ASN A 367 -69.14 34.09 5.62
C ASN A 367 -70.30 33.13 5.92
N GLU A 368 -70.04 31.92 6.43
CA GLU A 368 -71.12 31.03 6.88
C GLU A 368 -71.85 31.58 8.10
N MET A 369 -71.14 32.21 9.04
CA MET A 369 -71.77 32.81 10.23
C MET A 369 -72.61 34.04 9.88
N THR A 370 -72.21 34.86 8.91
CA THR A 370 -73.03 35.98 8.42
C THR A 370 -74.25 35.50 7.63
N GLN A 371 -74.14 34.43 6.85
CA GLN A 371 -75.28 33.82 6.14
C GLN A 371 -76.31 33.17 7.08
N ARG A 372 -75.93 32.74 8.28
CA ARG A 372 -76.86 32.16 9.28
C ARG A 372 -77.51 33.19 10.21
N ASN A 373 -77.02 34.44 10.23
CA ASN A 373 -77.53 35.54 11.05
C ASN A 373 -78.32 36.59 10.21
N LEU A 374 -78.50 36.33 8.92
CA LEU A 374 -79.42 37.00 8.01
C LEU A 374 -80.62 36.07 7.76
#